data_AF-A0A7X3XVV3-F1
#
_entry.id   AF-A0A7X3XVV3-F1
#
_cell.length_a   1.000
_cell.length_b   1.000
_cell.length_c   1.000
_cell.angle_alpha   90.00
_cell.angle_beta   90.00
_cell.angle_gamma   90.00
#
_symmetry.space_group_name_H-M   'P 1'
#
loop_
_entity.id
_entity.type
_entity.pdbx_description
1 polymer ?
#
loop_
_entity_poly.entity_id
_entity_poly.type
_entity_poly.pdbx_seq_one_letter_code
_entity_poly.pdbx_strand_id
1 'polypeptide(L)'
;MSSNFRLSVVNLLQGMCRGTPGVSGALRGMGYRDVWINSGLTWDGQDRSHPVFALASRETRHTLFVEVTGGPEIDPGRLERYTRLTAVELRQGTRLSREQTETYGVAVIGQHDHRETLRECVAESGVRPALILKTADGLVLDANPFVKAALTNIFRPLLPVDWQTVPLSWIPFDHESGSVEIAGVIVPEVVRRLLHGESGIEVDDVCRRQVLWSLTTDTGRRKLRQRIREVLEDAASGEMRRYFVLRGDVIEAAAPEDGNPEAGEGKSPVNPRTLRIASIRFARLMARLRETEQPDPVSDTPVDQLDEPLDGGDPDSSSASTRASSEGS
;
A
#
# COMPACT_ATOMS: atom_id res chain seq x y z
N MET A 1 11.05 3.04 -3.87
CA MET A 1 10.69 3.95 -2.75
C MET A 1 9.17 4.22 -2.60
N SER A 2 8.24 3.44 -3.19
CA SER A 2 6.80 3.80 -3.19
C SER A 2 5.91 3.15 -2.11
N SER A 3 6.28 1.99 -1.52
CA SER A 3 5.41 1.27 -0.56
C SER A 3 5.23 2.00 0.78
N ASN A 4 6.31 2.58 1.32
CA ASN A 4 6.29 3.26 2.60
C ASN A 4 5.31 4.45 2.60
N PHE A 5 5.20 5.17 1.47
CA PHE A 5 4.27 6.29 1.34
C PHE A 5 2.82 5.86 1.58
N ARG A 6 2.35 4.86 0.82
CA ARG A 6 0.97 4.40 0.87
C ARG A 6 0.61 3.87 2.25
N LEU A 7 1.47 3.01 2.80
CA LEU A 7 1.27 2.43 4.12
C LEU A 7 1.30 3.49 5.22
N SER A 8 2.23 4.45 5.16
CA SER A 8 2.29 5.55 6.12
C SER A 8 1.01 6.38 6.11
N VAL A 9 0.47 6.71 4.94
CA VAL A 9 -0.79 7.47 4.84
C VAL A 9 -1.97 6.68 5.40
N VAL A 10 -2.13 5.41 5.01
CA VAL A 10 -3.24 4.57 5.49
C VAL A 10 -3.15 4.37 7.00
N ASN A 11 -1.96 4.02 7.51
CA ASN A 11 -1.73 3.89 8.94
C ASN A 11 -2.03 5.21 9.66
N LEU A 12 -1.54 6.35 9.20
CA LEU A 12 -1.87 7.67 9.79
C LEU A 12 -3.38 7.86 9.95
N LEU A 13 -4.15 7.63 8.88
CA LEU A 13 -5.61 7.80 8.90
C LEU A 13 -6.30 6.83 9.87
N GLN A 14 -5.84 5.57 9.94
CA GLN A 14 -6.31 4.63 10.96
C GLN A 14 -6.02 5.15 12.38
N GLY A 15 -4.84 5.73 12.60
CA GLY A 15 -4.46 6.29 13.90
C GLY A 15 -5.28 7.49 14.30
N MET A 16 -5.60 8.36 13.34
CA MET A 16 -6.49 9.48 13.56
C MET A 16 -7.91 9.04 13.91
N CYS A 17 -8.41 7.94 13.32
CA CYS A 17 -9.71 7.34 13.63
C CYS A 17 -9.74 6.63 14.99
N ARG A 18 -8.63 5.99 15.38
CA ARG A 18 -8.51 5.23 16.63
C ARG A 18 -8.09 6.11 17.81
N GLY A 19 -7.59 7.32 17.54
CA GLY A 19 -7.08 8.25 18.55
C GLY A 19 -5.80 7.73 19.19
N THR A 20 -4.86 7.28 18.35
CA THR A 20 -3.56 6.78 18.79
C THR A 20 -2.71 7.90 19.38
N PRO A 21 -2.02 7.69 20.51
CA PRO A 21 -1.13 8.70 21.08
C PRO A 21 -0.10 9.20 20.06
N GLY A 22 0.11 10.52 20.01
CA GLY A 22 1.03 11.16 19.06
C GLY A 22 0.43 11.46 17.68
N VAL A 23 -0.75 10.91 17.35
CA VAL A 23 -1.47 11.18 16.10
C VAL A 23 -2.69 12.05 16.38
N SER A 24 -3.02 12.98 15.47
CA SER A 24 -4.18 13.86 15.60
C SER A 24 -5.49 13.07 15.73
N GLY A 25 -6.24 13.27 16.82
CA GLY A 25 -7.54 12.64 17.05
C GLY A 25 -8.72 13.28 16.30
N ALA A 26 -8.46 14.17 15.33
CA ALA A 26 -9.51 14.98 14.70
C ALA A 26 -10.59 14.14 13.99
N LEU A 27 -10.19 13.07 13.28
CA LEU A 27 -11.14 12.15 12.63
C LEU A 27 -11.99 11.40 13.66
N ARG A 28 -11.37 10.90 14.73
CA ARG A 28 -12.09 10.26 15.85
C ARG A 28 -13.10 11.21 16.50
N GLY A 29 -12.73 12.47 16.70
CA GLY A 29 -13.57 13.52 17.29
C GLY A 29 -14.80 13.87 16.45
N MET A 30 -14.77 13.61 15.14
CA MET A 30 -15.92 13.73 14.24
C MET A 30 -16.68 12.40 14.03
N GLY A 31 -16.38 11.39 14.83
CA GLY A 31 -17.03 10.08 14.76
C GLY A 31 -16.59 9.18 13.60
N TYR A 32 -15.53 9.54 12.86
CA TYR A 32 -15.00 8.66 11.80
C TYR A 32 -14.35 7.42 12.38
N ARG A 33 -14.52 6.30 11.67
CA ARG A 33 -13.87 5.02 11.91
C ARG A 33 -13.25 4.52 10.62
N ASP A 34 -12.14 3.80 10.73
CA ASP A 34 -11.55 3.11 9.59
C ASP A 34 -12.39 1.90 9.18
N VAL A 35 -12.71 1.81 7.89
CA VAL A 35 -13.49 0.73 7.31
C VAL A 35 -12.75 0.20 6.11
N TRP A 36 -12.55 -1.12 6.10
CA TRP A 36 -12.04 -1.83 4.95
C TRP A 36 -13.20 -2.42 4.17
N ILE A 37 -13.31 -2.01 2.91
CA ILE A 37 -14.31 -2.52 2.00
C ILE A 37 -13.61 -3.56 1.13
N ASN A 38 -13.95 -4.83 1.39
CA ASN A 38 -13.48 -5.94 0.59
C ASN A 38 -13.97 -5.79 -0.86
N SER A 39 -13.30 -6.46 -1.79
CA SER A 39 -13.52 -6.46 -3.25
C SER A 39 -14.94 -6.83 -3.73
N GLY A 40 -15.91 -6.98 -2.83
CA GLY A 40 -17.31 -7.28 -3.12
C GLY A 40 -18.15 -6.08 -3.60
N LEU A 41 -17.58 -4.88 -3.72
CA LEU A 41 -18.18 -3.87 -4.60
C LEU A 41 -17.95 -4.34 -6.04
N THR A 42 -18.91 -5.11 -6.57
CA THR A 42 -18.98 -5.43 -7.98
C THR A 42 -19.63 -4.25 -8.69
N TRP A 43 -18.83 -3.54 -9.45
CA TRP A 43 -19.35 -2.68 -10.50
C TRP A 43 -19.24 -3.49 -11.78
N ASP A 44 -20.28 -3.49 -12.63
CA ASP A 44 -20.28 -4.06 -13.98
C ASP A 44 -19.82 -5.53 -14.18
N GLY A 45 -19.68 -6.32 -13.12
CA GLY A 45 -19.31 -7.74 -13.22
C GLY A 45 -17.81 -7.99 -13.45
N GLN A 46 -16.97 -6.96 -13.45
CA GLN A 46 -15.52 -7.14 -13.45
C GLN A 46 -14.99 -7.31 -12.02
N ASP A 47 -14.21 -8.37 -11.84
CA ASP A 47 -13.51 -8.70 -10.60
C ASP A 47 -12.41 -7.65 -10.33
N ARG A 48 -12.46 -6.97 -9.17
CA ARG A 48 -11.63 -5.78 -8.91
C ARG A 48 -10.55 -6.02 -7.88
N SER A 49 -9.32 -5.68 -8.28
CA SER A 49 -8.02 -6.07 -7.73
C SER A 49 -7.60 -5.50 -6.36
N HIS A 50 -8.27 -4.50 -5.76
CA HIS A 50 -7.76 -3.87 -4.53
C HIS A 50 -8.85 -3.55 -3.49
N PRO A 51 -8.57 -3.80 -2.19
CA PRO A 51 -9.43 -3.33 -1.11
C PRO A 51 -9.52 -1.81 -1.14
N VAL A 52 -10.71 -1.29 -0.89
CA VAL A 52 -10.90 0.16 -0.77
C VAL A 52 -10.85 0.52 0.71
N PHE A 53 -9.91 1.38 1.07
CA PHE A 53 -9.86 2.00 2.39
C PHE A 53 -10.86 3.16 2.43
N ALA A 54 -11.73 3.16 3.44
CA ALA A 54 -12.72 4.21 3.63
C ALA A 54 -12.76 4.66 5.10
N LEU A 55 -13.18 5.91 5.29
CA LEU A 55 -13.47 6.48 6.59
C LEU A 55 -14.97 6.73 6.67
N ALA A 56 -15.66 6.17 7.67
CA ALA A 56 -17.11 6.33 7.77
C ALA A 56 -17.53 6.86 9.14
N SER A 57 -18.44 7.82 9.17
CA SER A 57 -19.01 8.40 10.40
C SER A 57 -20.55 8.38 10.33
N ARG A 58 -21.17 7.80 11.37
CA ARG A 58 -22.63 7.87 11.57
C ARG A 58 -23.06 9.27 12.01
N GLU A 59 -22.20 9.94 12.79
CA GLU A 59 -22.46 11.28 13.33
C GLU A 59 -22.52 12.33 12.22
N THR A 60 -21.57 12.29 11.27
CA THR A 60 -21.57 13.22 10.13
C THR A 60 -22.36 12.69 8.93
N ARG A 61 -22.94 11.48 9.05
CA ARG A 61 -23.67 10.75 8.02
C ARG A 61 -22.93 10.70 6.68
N HIS A 62 -21.63 10.35 6.75
CA HIS A 62 -20.71 10.48 5.61
C HIS A 62 -19.69 9.35 5.56
N THR A 63 -19.38 8.91 4.33
CA THR A 63 -18.26 8.01 4.03
C THR A 63 -17.28 8.69 3.08
N LEU A 64 -16.00 8.68 3.43
CA LEU A 64 -14.91 9.16 2.59
C LEU A 64 -14.11 7.98 2.06
N PHE A 65 -14.13 7.75 0.75
CA PHE A 65 -13.23 6.82 0.09
C PHE A 65 -11.85 7.44 -0.06
N VAL A 66 -10.79 6.67 0.19
CA VAL A 66 -9.42 7.16 0.16
C VAL A 66 -8.64 6.39 -0.89
N GLU A 67 -8.17 7.10 -1.89
CA GLU A 67 -7.22 6.62 -2.89
C GLU A 67 -5.85 7.22 -2.59
N VAL A 68 -4.82 6.37 -2.50
CA VAL A 68 -3.45 6.80 -2.24
C VAL A 68 -2.60 6.46 -3.44
N THR A 69 -1.95 7.46 -4.04
CA THR A 69 -1.08 7.28 -5.21
C THR A 69 0.32 7.78 -4.93
N GLY A 70 1.31 6.89 -5.09
CA GLY A 70 2.72 7.25 -4.94
C GLY A 70 3.35 7.84 -6.21
N GLY A 71 2.64 7.84 -7.34
CA GLY A 71 3.13 8.29 -8.64
C GLY A 71 2.40 9.54 -9.15
N PRO A 72 2.79 10.04 -10.34
CA PRO A 72 2.24 11.26 -10.93
C PRO A 72 0.81 11.10 -11.42
N GLU A 73 0.43 9.88 -11.77
CA GLU A 73 -0.85 9.60 -12.41
C GLU A 73 -1.79 8.86 -11.45
N ILE A 74 -3.08 9.13 -11.64
CA ILE A 74 -4.18 8.35 -11.07
C ILE A 74 -4.86 7.69 -12.24
N ASP A 75 -5.03 6.38 -12.19
CA ASP A 75 -5.85 5.66 -13.16
C ASP A 75 -7.25 6.30 -13.21
N PRO A 76 -7.64 6.97 -14.32
CA PRO A 76 -8.91 7.68 -14.42
C PRO A 76 -10.09 6.73 -14.24
N GLY A 77 -9.93 5.49 -14.72
CA GLY A 77 -10.87 4.41 -14.50
C GLY A 77 -11.10 4.16 -13.01
N ARG A 78 -10.09 4.31 -12.14
CA ARG A 78 -10.28 4.17 -10.69
C ARG A 78 -11.23 5.21 -10.11
N LEU A 79 -11.10 6.46 -10.54
CA LEU A 79 -11.90 7.58 -10.03
C LEU A 79 -13.33 7.58 -10.60
N GLU A 80 -13.47 7.27 -11.89
CA GLU A 80 -14.78 7.18 -12.54
C GLU A 80 -15.72 6.19 -11.86
N ARG A 81 -15.17 5.14 -11.25
CA ARG A 81 -15.94 4.12 -10.51
C ARG A 81 -16.74 4.72 -9.36
N TYR A 82 -16.21 5.76 -8.73
CA TYR A 82 -16.92 6.44 -7.65
C TYR A 82 -18.09 7.29 -8.18
N THR A 83 -18.10 7.72 -9.45
CA THR A 83 -19.23 8.49 -10.01
C THR A 83 -20.52 7.65 -10.07
N ARG A 84 -20.36 6.32 -10.17
CA ARG A 84 -21.47 5.38 -10.34
C ARG A 84 -22.02 4.85 -9.02
N LEU A 85 -21.36 5.15 -7.90
CA LEU A 85 -21.77 4.61 -6.61
C LEU A 85 -23.08 5.21 -6.12
N THR A 86 -24.05 4.35 -5.90
CA THR A 86 -25.28 4.70 -5.19
C THR A 86 -25.17 4.34 -3.72
N ALA A 87 -25.94 5.04 -2.88
CA ALA A 87 -26.05 4.70 -1.46
C ALA A 87 -26.59 3.27 -1.22
N VAL A 88 -27.33 2.71 -2.20
CA VAL A 88 -27.85 1.34 -2.15
C VAL A 88 -26.72 0.34 -2.37
N GLU A 89 -25.94 0.49 -3.44
CA GLU A 89 -24.80 -0.38 -3.74
C GLU A 89 -23.76 -0.35 -2.61
N LEU A 90 -23.52 0.83 -2.03
CA LEU A 90 -22.65 0.94 -0.86
C LEU A 90 -23.17 0.15 0.34
N ARG A 91 -24.48 0.07 0.58
CA ARG A 91 -25.00 -0.74 1.69
C ARG A 91 -25.00 -2.23 1.37
N GLN A 92 -25.20 -2.60 0.11
CA GLN A 92 -25.26 -4.01 -0.30
C GLN A 92 -23.86 -4.63 -0.39
N GLY A 93 -22.88 -3.88 -0.91
CA GLY A 93 -21.51 -4.34 -1.07
C GLY A 93 -20.60 -4.09 0.13
N THR A 94 -21.09 -3.44 1.20
CA THR A 94 -20.29 -3.14 2.39
C THR A 94 -21.06 -3.40 3.68
N ARG A 95 -20.37 -3.32 4.83
CA ARG A 95 -21.00 -3.39 6.16
C ARG A 95 -21.40 -2.01 6.71
N LEU A 96 -21.52 -0.99 5.86
CA LEU A 96 -21.85 0.37 6.27
C LEU A 96 -23.36 0.51 6.57
N SER A 97 -23.66 1.24 7.65
CA SER A 97 -25.04 1.58 8.03
C SER A 97 -25.68 2.59 7.08
N ARG A 98 -27.02 2.73 7.14
CA ARG A 98 -27.75 3.76 6.39
C ARG A 98 -27.24 5.16 6.66
N GLU A 99 -26.91 5.47 7.92
CA GLU A 99 -26.37 6.79 8.27
C GLU A 99 -25.02 7.02 7.59
N GLN A 100 -24.15 6.02 7.51
CA GLN A 100 -22.83 6.15 6.90
C GLN A 100 -22.88 6.33 5.38
N THR A 101 -23.93 5.87 4.70
CA THR A 101 -24.03 5.93 3.23
C THR A 101 -24.93 7.04 2.70
N GLU A 102 -25.38 7.96 3.55
CA GLU A 102 -26.24 9.08 3.14
C GLU A 102 -25.53 10.08 2.22
N THR A 103 -24.28 10.41 2.57
CA THR A 103 -23.39 11.19 1.72
C THR A 103 -22.06 10.47 1.61
N TYR A 104 -21.39 10.60 0.46
CA TYR A 104 -20.03 10.13 0.33
C TYR A 104 -19.18 11.09 -0.49
N GLY A 105 -17.87 10.96 -0.36
CA GLY A 105 -16.88 11.68 -1.14
C GLY A 105 -15.65 10.82 -1.39
N VAL A 106 -14.75 11.33 -2.21
CA VAL A 106 -13.47 10.68 -2.53
C VAL A 106 -12.34 11.65 -2.18
N ALA A 107 -11.33 11.15 -1.50
CA ALA A 107 -10.05 11.81 -1.31
C ALA A 107 -8.99 11.08 -2.11
N VAL A 108 -8.22 11.83 -2.88
CA VAL A 108 -6.94 11.39 -3.43
C VAL A 108 -5.83 11.93 -2.55
N ILE A 109 -4.94 11.07 -2.09
CA ILE A 109 -3.75 11.44 -1.33
C ILE A 109 -2.51 11.10 -2.16
N GLY A 110 -1.77 12.12 -2.58
CA GLY A 110 -0.59 11.98 -3.42
C GLY A 110 0.67 12.58 -2.80
N GLN A 111 1.80 12.38 -3.46
CA GLN A 111 3.06 13.05 -3.09
C GLN A 111 3.08 14.48 -3.63
N HIS A 112 3.65 15.41 -2.86
CA HIS A 112 3.75 16.81 -3.27
C HIS A 112 4.55 17.00 -4.58
N ASP A 113 5.55 16.16 -4.82
CA ASP A 113 6.41 16.19 -6.02
C ASP A 113 5.61 15.97 -7.32
N HIS A 114 4.38 15.47 -7.21
CA HIS A 114 3.48 15.18 -8.32
C HIS A 114 2.27 16.13 -8.38
N ARG A 115 2.33 17.25 -7.66
CA ARG A 115 1.20 18.19 -7.47
C ARG A 115 0.48 18.56 -8.77
N GLU A 116 1.20 19.01 -9.79
CA GLU A 116 0.56 19.57 -11.00
C GLU A 116 -0.14 18.48 -11.81
N THR A 117 0.51 17.33 -12.04
CA THR A 117 -0.13 16.20 -12.73
C THR A 117 -1.34 15.67 -11.96
N LEU A 118 -1.23 15.56 -10.64
CA LEU A 118 -2.35 15.12 -9.81
C LEU A 118 -3.52 16.11 -9.84
N ARG A 119 -3.25 17.43 -9.89
CA ARG A 119 -4.28 18.47 -10.05
C ARG A 119 -5.05 18.32 -11.35
N GLU A 120 -4.34 18.09 -12.44
CA GLU A 120 -4.94 17.85 -13.75
C GLU A 120 -5.84 16.60 -13.70
N CYS A 121 -5.33 15.48 -13.18
CA CYS A 121 -6.11 14.25 -13.04
C CYS A 121 -7.39 14.44 -12.21
N VAL A 122 -7.34 15.17 -11.08
CA VAL A 122 -8.54 15.39 -10.25
C VAL A 122 -9.50 16.42 -10.86
N ALA A 123 -9.00 17.37 -11.65
CA ALA A 123 -9.82 18.38 -12.31
C ALA A 123 -10.63 17.78 -13.48
N GLU A 124 -10.01 16.85 -14.22
CA GLU A 124 -10.63 16.12 -15.33
C GLU A 124 -11.59 15.03 -14.84
N SER A 125 -11.44 14.58 -13.60
CA SER A 125 -12.30 13.54 -13.01
C SER A 125 -13.75 14.00 -12.81
N GLY A 126 -14.71 13.17 -13.25
CA GLY A 126 -16.14 13.41 -13.05
C GLY A 126 -16.58 13.49 -11.57
N VAL A 127 -15.87 12.84 -10.63
CA VAL A 127 -16.16 12.94 -9.19
C VAL A 127 -15.54 14.16 -8.51
N ARG A 128 -14.57 14.83 -9.15
CA ARG A 128 -13.80 15.96 -8.59
C ARG A 128 -13.35 15.72 -7.13
N PRO A 129 -12.52 14.71 -6.88
CA PRO A 129 -12.15 14.32 -5.53
C PRO A 129 -11.36 15.43 -4.83
N ALA A 130 -11.41 15.45 -3.50
CA ALA A 130 -10.51 16.27 -2.70
C ALA A 130 -9.08 15.77 -2.89
N LEU A 131 -8.15 16.66 -3.26
CA LEU A 131 -6.74 16.33 -3.42
C LEU A 131 -5.96 16.76 -2.18
N ILE A 132 -5.44 15.79 -1.45
CA ILE A 132 -4.51 16.01 -0.34
C ILE A 132 -3.10 15.66 -0.83
N LEU A 133 -2.13 16.51 -0.51
CA LEU A 133 -0.72 16.25 -0.79
C LEU A 133 0.04 15.97 0.50
N LYS A 134 0.87 14.93 0.48
CA LYS A 134 1.89 14.70 1.49
C LYS A 134 3.09 15.58 1.24
N THR A 135 3.43 16.35 2.26
CA THR A 135 4.63 17.16 2.37
C THR A 135 5.58 16.57 3.42
N ALA A 136 6.72 17.22 3.66
CA ALA A 136 7.60 16.88 4.78
C ALA A 136 6.92 17.13 6.14
N ASP A 137 6.15 18.21 6.26
CA ASP A 137 5.57 18.68 7.52
C ASP A 137 4.17 18.11 7.83
N GLY A 138 3.53 17.48 6.83
CA GLY A 138 2.27 16.78 7.01
C GLY A 138 1.41 16.71 5.77
N LEU A 139 0.09 16.87 5.92
CA LEU A 139 -0.90 16.75 4.86
C LEU A 139 -1.59 18.08 4.59
N VAL A 140 -1.64 18.51 3.34
CA VAL A 140 -2.32 19.76 2.91
C VAL A 140 -3.43 19.46 1.91
N LEU A 141 -4.60 20.08 2.10
CA LEU A 141 -5.64 20.07 1.09
C LEU A 141 -5.30 21.07 -0.02
N ASP A 142 -4.98 20.54 -1.19
CA ASP A 142 -4.45 21.30 -2.31
C ASP A 142 -5.52 21.70 -3.33
N ALA A 143 -6.44 20.79 -3.68
CA ALA A 143 -7.53 21.05 -4.61
C ALA A 143 -8.85 20.42 -4.14
N ASN A 144 -9.97 21.03 -4.54
CA ASN A 144 -11.36 20.65 -4.24
C ASN A 144 -11.69 20.48 -2.74
N PRO A 145 -12.62 21.28 -2.16
CA PRO A 145 -13.02 21.08 -0.77
C PRO A 145 -13.76 19.75 -0.58
N PHE A 146 -13.69 19.18 0.62
CA PHE A 146 -14.58 18.11 1.02
C PHE A 146 -16.04 18.59 1.06
N VAL A 147 -16.97 17.68 0.77
CA VAL A 147 -18.41 17.88 0.96
C VAL A 147 -18.72 18.33 2.40
N LYS A 148 -17.99 17.79 3.38
CA LYS A 148 -18.08 18.22 4.78
C LYS A 148 -16.99 19.25 5.08
N ALA A 149 -17.39 20.50 5.34
CA ALA A 149 -16.47 21.58 5.67
C ALA A 149 -15.54 21.28 6.87
N ALA A 150 -16.03 20.51 7.85
CA ALA A 150 -15.20 20.08 8.98
C ALA A 150 -13.98 19.24 8.56
N LEU A 151 -14.11 18.38 7.53
CA LEU A 151 -12.97 17.65 6.96
C LEU A 151 -12.00 18.62 6.26
N THR A 152 -12.52 19.57 5.48
CA THR A 152 -11.70 20.62 4.82
C THR A 152 -10.84 21.38 5.83
N ASN A 153 -11.39 21.71 7.00
CA ASN A 153 -10.69 22.46 8.03
C ASN A 153 -9.57 21.66 8.73
N ILE A 154 -9.60 20.33 8.68
CA ILE A 154 -8.51 19.51 9.25
C ILE A 154 -7.23 19.67 8.44
N PHE A 155 -7.37 19.71 7.11
CA PHE A 155 -6.25 19.71 6.18
C PHE A 155 -5.88 21.12 5.68
N ARG A 156 -6.51 22.18 6.21
CA ARG A 156 -6.24 23.58 5.87
C ARG A 156 -5.80 24.41 7.09
N PRO A 157 -4.71 25.19 6.99
CA PRO A 157 -3.78 25.25 5.85
C PRO A 157 -2.89 24.01 5.76
N LEU A 158 -2.72 23.28 6.87
CA LEU A 158 -1.87 22.10 6.98
C LEU A 158 -2.35 21.27 8.18
N LEU A 159 -2.47 19.96 8.00
CA LEU A 159 -2.50 19.00 9.10
C LEU A 159 -1.04 18.63 9.41
N PRO A 160 -0.45 19.11 10.52
CA PRO A 160 0.91 18.74 10.87
C PRO A 160 0.99 17.25 11.22
N VAL A 161 2.00 16.57 10.69
CA VAL A 161 2.25 15.14 10.95
C VAL A 161 3.73 14.93 11.15
N ASP A 162 4.09 14.39 12.31
CA ASP A 162 5.41 13.79 12.48
C ASP A 162 5.39 12.38 11.88
N TRP A 163 5.89 12.25 10.65
CA TRP A 163 5.92 10.99 9.91
C TRP A 163 6.71 9.89 10.62
N GLN A 164 7.62 10.22 11.54
CA GLN A 164 8.38 9.23 12.31
C GLN A 164 7.54 8.59 13.42
N THR A 165 6.46 9.25 13.84
CA THR A 165 5.56 8.75 14.90
C THR A 165 4.38 7.96 14.35
N VAL A 166 4.19 7.94 13.02
CA VAL A 166 3.09 7.21 12.39
C VAL A 166 3.27 5.71 12.63
N PRO A 167 2.31 5.05 13.30
CA PRO A 167 2.45 3.65 13.65
C PRO A 167 2.34 2.75 12.43
N LEU A 168 3.41 2.04 12.07
CA LEU A 168 3.40 1.07 10.98
C LEU A 168 2.88 -0.32 11.40
N SER A 169 2.37 -0.45 12.62
CA SER A 169 2.01 -1.77 13.19
C SER A 169 0.65 -2.30 12.75
N TRP A 170 -0.24 -1.48 12.17
CA TRP A 170 -1.54 -1.98 11.71
C TRP A 170 -1.46 -2.64 10.34
N ILE A 171 -0.78 -1.98 9.39
CA ILE A 171 -0.48 -2.54 8.08
C ILE A 171 1.01 -2.40 7.86
N PRO A 172 1.78 -3.46 8.19
CA PRO A 172 3.23 -3.37 8.18
C PRO A 172 3.84 -3.42 6.78
N PHE A 173 3.21 -4.13 5.86
CA PHE A 173 3.66 -4.26 4.48
C PHE A 173 2.48 -4.67 3.57
N ASP A 174 2.63 -4.47 2.27
CA ASP A 174 1.76 -5.00 1.23
C ASP A 174 2.56 -5.73 0.15
N HIS A 175 1.96 -5.99 -1.01
CA HIS A 175 2.63 -6.70 -2.10
C HIS A 175 3.56 -5.80 -2.94
N GLU A 176 3.50 -4.48 -2.74
CA GLU A 176 4.37 -3.48 -3.35
C GLU A 176 5.55 -3.14 -2.42
N SER A 177 5.51 -3.61 -1.16
CA SER A 177 6.59 -3.47 -0.18
C SER A 177 7.91 -4.11 -0.60
N GLY A 178 8.98 -3.44 -0.16
CA GLY A 178 10.34 -3.94 -0.26
C GLY A 178 10.53 -5.23 0.52
N SER A 179 11.48 -6.05 0.08
CA SER A 179 11.90 -7.26 0.77
C SER A 179 12.32 -6.98 2.22
N VAL A 180 12.98 -5.84 2.49
CA VAL A 180 13.35 -5.41 3.86
C VAL A 180 12.11 -5.25 4.75
N GLU A 181 11.08 -4.57 4.27
CA GLU A 181 9.85 -4.31 5.03
C GLU A 181 9.12 -5.61 5.37
N ILE A 182 9.00 -6.51 4.38
CA ILE A 182 8.37 -7.82 4.55
C ILE A 182 9.20 -8.69 5.50
N ALA A 183 10.52 -8.77 5.31
CA ALA A 183 11.42 -9.54 6.18
C ALA A 183 11.37 -9.05 7.63
N GLY A 184 11.27 -7.73 7.80
CA GLY A 184 11.07 -7.01 9.07
C GLY A 184 9.99 -7.62 9.97
N VAL A 185 8.93 -8.15 9.35
CA VAL A 185 7.75 -8.67 10.06
C VAL A 185 7.68 -10.19 9.99
N ILE A 186 7.91 -10.77 8.81
CA ILE A 186 7.71 -12.20 8.57
C ILE A 186 8.77 -13.06 9.26
N VAL A 187 10.05 -12.71 9.16
CA VAL A 187 11.14 -13.55 9.69
C VAL A 187 11.07 -13.66 11.22
N PRO A 188 10.88 -12.56 12.00
CA PRO A 188 10.70 -12.67 13.44
C PRO A 188 9.50 -13.54 13.83
N GLU A 189 8.38 -13.45 13.10
CA GLU A 189 7.19 -14.26 13.37
C GLU A 189 7.44 -15.75 13.15
N VAL A 190 8.09 -16.12 12.03
CA VAL A 190 8.48 -17.49 11.72
C VAL A 190 9.43 -18.04 12.79
N VAL A 191 10.49 -17.30 13.12
CA VAL A 191 11.44 -17.70 14.16
C VAL A 191 10.69 -17.90 15.48
N ARG A 192 9.86 -16.94 15.89
CA ARG A 192 9.05 -17.05 17.11
C ARG A 192 8.23 -18.34 17.14
N ARG A 193 7.55 -18.69 16.06
CA ARG A 193 6.72 -19.90 16.00
C ARG A 193 7.52 -21.20 16.11
N LEU A 194 8.65 -21.29 15.41
CA LEU A 194 9.56 -22.43 15.53
C LEU A 194 10.10 -22.57 16.97
N LEU A 195 10.37 -21.44 17.63
CA LEU A 195 10.79 -21.43 19.04
C LEU A 195 9.72 -21.94 20.01
N HIS A 196 8.44 -21.84 19.63
CA HIS A 196 7.32 -22.40 20.39
C HIS A 196 7.07 -23.88 20.07
N GLY A 197 7.94 -24.51 19.28
CA GLY A 197 7.88 -25.94 18.97
C GLY A 197 6.95 -26.30 17.82
N GLU A 198 6.58 -25.35 16.97
CA GLU A 198 5.92 -25.66 15.70
C GLU A 198 6.92 -26.35 14.78
N SER A 199 6.63 -27.58 14.37
CA SER A 199 7.55 -28.42 13.58
C SER A 199 7.56 -28.07 12.08
N GLY A 200 6.46 -27.51 11.59
CA GLY A 200 6.29 -27.10 10.19
C GLY A 200 5.29 -25.95 10.11
N ILE A 201 5.67 -24.88 9.43
CA ILE A 201 4.85 -23.69 9.26
C ILE A 201 4.60 -23.51 7.76
N GLU A 202 3.34 -23.62 7.33
CA GLU A 202 2.98 -23.35 5.95
C GLU A 202 3.10 -21.86 5.63
N VAL A 203 3.67 -21.53 4.46
CA VAL A 203 3.71 -20.15 3.94
C VAL A 203 2.30 -19.55 3.87
N ASP A 204 1.31 -20.35 3.46
CA ASP A 204 -0.10 -19.92 3.42
C ASP A 204 -0.63 -19.53 4.80
N ASP A 205 -0.21 -20.21 5.87
CA ASP A 205 -0.61 -19.84 7.22
C ASP A 205 0.04 -18.53 7.68
N VAL A 206 1.31 -18.31 7.33
CA VAL A 206 1.99 -17.02 7.55
C VAL A 206 1.26 -15.89 6.83
N CYS A 207 0.85 -16.14 5.59
CA CYS A 207 0.10 -15.18 4.78
C CYS A 207 -1.29 -14.88 5.37
N ARG A 208 -2.05 -15.91 5.77
CA ARG A 208 -3.41 -15.77 6.36
C ARG A 208 -3.46 -14.92 7.62
N ARG A 209 -2.35 -14.83 8.35
CA ARG A 209 -2.22 -14.01 9.57
C ARG A 209 -1.99 -12.53 9.29
N GLN A 210 -1.65 -12.15 8.05
CA GLN A 210 -1.45 -10.75 7.68
C GLN A 210 -2.79 -10.04 7.50
N VAL A 211 -2.92 -8.83 8.03
CA VAL A 211 -4.17 -8.04 8.00
C VAL A 211 -4.70 -7.90 6.56
N LEU A 212 -3.82 -7.60 5.61
CA LEU A 212 -4.21 -7.41 4.21
C LEU A 212 -4.66 -8.70 3.49
N TRP A 213 -4.35 -9.88 4.01
CA TRP A 213 -4.68 -11.14 3.32
C TRP A 213 -6.18 -11.34 3.13
N SER A 214 -6.96 -11.01 4.15
CA SER A 214 -8.43 -11.12 4.12
C SER A 214 -9.11 -9.98 3.38
N LEU A 215 -8.38 -8.89 3.14
CA LEU A 215 -8.88 -7.66 2.55
C LEU A 215 -8.57 -7.59 1.05
N THR A 216 -7.49 -8.24 0.61
CA THR A 216 -7.04 -8.19 -0.78
C THR A 216 -7.68 -9.28 -1.64
N THR A 217 -7.72 -9.04 -2.95
CA THR A 217 -8.17 -10.01 -3.96
C THR A 217 -7.30 -11.23 -4.08
N ASP A 218 -7.77 -12.26 -4.78
CA ASP A 218 -6.96 -13.43 -5.14
C ASP A 218 -5.67 -13.08 -5.87
N THR A 219 -5.72 -12.12 -6.79
CA THR A 219 -4.50 -11.65 -7.48
C THR A 219 -3.55 -10.95 -6.52
N GLY A 220 -4.05 -10.07 -5.64
CA GLY A 220 -3.22 -9.43 -4.62
C GLY A 220 -2.67 -10.44 -3.60
N ARG A 221 -3.46 -11.46 -3.21
CA ARG A 221 -3.04 -12.56 -2.33
C ARG A 221 -1.93 -13.37 -2.96
N ARG A 222 -2.05 -13.72 -4.25
CA ARG A 222 -1.00 -14.42 -5.01
C ARG A 222 0.30 -13.61 -5.05
N LYS A 223 0.22 -12.31 -5.35
CA LYS A 223 1.38 -11.41 -5.35
C LYS A 223 2.02 -11.31 -3.96
N LEU A 224 1.21 -11.08 -2.92
CA LEU A 224 1.69 -10.99 -1.53
C LEU A 224 2.35 -12.29 -1.07
N ARG A 225 1.73 -13.44 -1.34
CA ARG A 225 2.28 -14.77 -1.06
C ARG A 225 3.62 -14.98 -1.75
N GLN A 226 3.70 -14.64 -3.03
CA GLN A 226 4.93 -14.76 -3.81
C GLN A 226 6.07 -13.92 -3.19
N ARG A 227 5.79 -12.67 -2.83
CA ARG A 227 6.78 -11.78 -2.18
C ARG A 227 7.22 -12.31 -0.80
N ILE A 228 6.27 -12.79 0.01
CA ILE A 228 6.59 -13.43 1.31
C ILE A 228 7.48 -14.66 1.10
N ARG A 229 7.16 -15.50 0.11
CA ARG A 229 7.94 -16.69 -0.23
C ARG A 229 9.37 -16.33 -0.63
N GLU A 230 9.55 -15.38 -1.54
CA GLU A 230 10.87 -14.91 -1.99
C GLU A 230 11.73 -14.43 -0.81
N VAL A 231 11.15 -13.66 0.10
CA VAL A 231 11.83 -13.18 1.32
C VAL A 231 12.24 -14.34 2.22
N LEU A 232 11.38 -15.35 2.38
CA LEU A 232 11.68 -16.53 3.17
C LEU A 232 12.77 -17.41 2.51
N GLU A 233 12.75 -17.56 1.20
CA GLU A 233 13.79 -18.28 0.43
C GLU A 233 15.15 -17.59 0.57
N ASP A 234 15.20 -16.26 0.42
CA ASP A 234 16.45 -15.50 0.57
C ASP A 234 16.97 -15.53 2.03
N ALA A 235 16.06 -15.45 3.01
CA ALA A 235 16.43 -15.59 4.41
C ALA A 235 16.97 -17.00 4.72
N ALA A 236 16.26 -18.05 4.28
CA ALA A 236 16.61 -19.45 4.53
C ALA A 236 17.88 -19.90 3.80
N SER A 237 18.20 -19.33 2.64
CA SER A 237 19.44 -19.63 1.92
C SER A 237 20.64 -18.83 2.45
N GLY A 238 20.39 -17.66 3.05
CA GLY A 238 21.40 -16.77 3.59
C GLY A 238 21.61 -16.88 5.10
N GLU A 239 21.42 -15.75 5.79
CA GLU A 239 21.75 -15.57 7.22
C GLU A 239 20.91 -16.43 8.17
N MET A 240 19.73 -16.89 7.74
CA MET A 240 18.80 -17.67 8.58
C MET A 240 18.87 -19.19 8.37
N ARG A 241 19.74 -19.68 7.48
CA ARG A 241 19.86 -21.11 7.12
C ARG A 241 20.05 -22.08 8.29
N ARG A 242 20.59 -21.57 9.40
CA ARG A 242 20.85 -22.34 10.64
C ARG A 242 19.65 -22.41 11.58
N TYR A 243 18.61 -21.63 11.32
CA TYR A 243 17.40 -21.57 12.16
C TYR A 243 16.25 -22.27 11.47
N PHE A 244 16.08 -22.02 10.18
CA PHE A 244 15.03 -22.64 9.40
C PHE A 244 15.45 -22.85 7.95
N VAL A 245 14.76 -23.80 7.34
CA VAL A 245 14.81 -24.08 5.91
C VAL A 245 13.41 -23.99 5.33
N LEU A 246 13.31 -23.63 4.06
CA LEU A 246 12.04 -23.64 3.32
C LEU A 246 12.05 -24.83 2.36
N ARG A 247 11.15 -25.79 2.57
CA ARG A 247 10.99 -27.00 1.74
C ARG A 247 9.63 -26.97 1.07
N GLY A 248 9.60 -26.67 -0.22
CA GLY A 248 8.34 -26.36 -0.90
C GLY A 248 7.68 -25.16 -0.24
N ASP A 249 6.47 -25.30 0.29
CA ASP A 249 5.73 -24.26 1.02
C ASP A 249 5.76 -24.45 2.55
N VAL A 250 6.59 -25.35 3.06
CA VAL A 250 6.71 -25.64 4.50
C VAL A 250 8.04 -25.12 5.03
N ILE A 251 7.96 -24.30 6.07
CA ILE A 251 9.11 -23.79 6.81
C ILE A 251 9.34 -24.73 8.01
N GLU A 252 10.54 -25.29 8.10
CA GLU A 252 10.92 -26.24 9.15
C GLU A 252 12.12 -25.70 9.91
N ALA A 253 12.25 -26.09 11.18
CA ALA A 253 13.48 -25.83 11.93
C ALA A 253 14.66 -26.53 11.25
N ALA A 254 15.79 -25.84 11.13
CA ALA A 254 17.00 -26.44 10.57
C ALA A 254 17.53 -27.53 11.53
N ALA A 255 18.00 -28.65 10.98
CA ALA A 255 18.67 -29.67 11.77
C ALA A 255 19.97 -29.10 12.37
N PRO A 256 20.33 -29.45 13.62
CA PRO A 256 21.59 -29.03 14.20
C PRO A 256 22.76 -29.53 13.33
N GLU A 257 23.67 -28.61 12.95
CA GLU A 257 24.87 -28.93 12.15
C GLU A 257 25.83 -29.88 12.90
N ASP A 258 25.74 -29.93 14.24
CA ASP A 258 26.50 -30.84 15.08
C ASP A 258 25.75 -32.17 15.16
N GLY A 259 26.16 -33.12 14.31
CA GLY A 259 25.58 -34.48 14.20
C GLY A 259 25.74 -35.34 15.45
N ASN A 260 25.14 -34.93 16.57
CA ASN A 260 24.95 -35.77 17.74
C ASN A 260 23.50 -36.28 17.77
N PRO A 261 23.20 -37.42 17.13
CA PRO A 261 21.85 -37.98 17.02
C PRO A 261 21.28 -38.51 18.35
N GLU A 262 22.00 -38.40 19.47
CA GLU A 262 21.58 -38.93 20.77
C GLU A 262 20.74 -37.97 21.63
N ALA A 263 20.36 -36.79 21.12
CA ALA A 263 19.35 -35.96 21.77
C ALA A 263 17.95 -36.54 21.52
N GLY A 264 17.60 -37.54 22.34
CA GLY A 264 16.38 -38.32 22.25
C GLY A 264 15.08 -37.53 22.23
N GLU A 265 14.03 -38.24 21.82
CA GLU A 265 12.63 -37.84 21.75
C GLU A 265 12.14 -37.10 23.00
N GLY A 266 12.35 -35.79 23.01
CA GLY A 266 11.94 -34.92 24.10
C GLY A 266 12.11 -33.49 23.63
N LYS A 267 11.01 -32.89 23.16
CA LYS A 267 10.88 -31.50 22.72
C LYS A 267 11.78 -30.59 23.55
N SER A 268 12.96 -30.28 23.03
CA SER A 268 13.91 -29.44 23.76
C SER A 268 13.41 -28.00 23.69
N PRO A 269 13.15 -27.33 24.82
CA PRO A 269 12.76 -25.93 24.81
C PRO A 269 13.91 -25.13 24.22
N VAL A 270 13.59 -24.26 23.25
CA VAL A 270 14.64 -23.62 22.49
C VAL A 270 15.51 -22.74 23.40
N ASN A 271 16.82 -22.98 23.33
CA ASN A 271 17.82 -22.32 24.15
C ASN A 271 17.78 -20.79 23.93
N PRO A 272 17.68 -19.95 24.98
CA PRO A 272 17.73 -18.49 24.88
C PRO A 272 18.96 -17.94 24.14
N ARG A 273 20.06 -18.70 24.09
CA ARG A 273 21.24 -18.37 23.26
C ARG A 273 20.90 -18.39 21.77
N THR A 274 20.09 -19.35 21.31
CA THR A 274 19.64 -19.47 19.92
C THR A 274 18.86 -18.22 19.50
N LEU A 275 18.01 -17.70 20.39
CA LEU A 275 17.27 -16.45 20.20
C LEU A 275 18.17 -15.24 20.00
N ARG A 276 19.18 -15.05 20.87
CA ARG A 276 20.11 -13.92 20.78
C ARG A 276 20.92 -13.95 19.48
N ILE A 277 21.37 -15.13 19.06
CA ILE A 277 22.13 -15.28 17.80
C ILE A 277 21.19 -15.03 16.60
N ALA A 278 19.92 -15.49 16.67
CA ALA A 278 18.93 -15.24 15.63
C ALA A 278 18.68 -13.74 15.44
N SER A 279 18.60 -12.96 16.53
CA SER A 279 18.47 -11.50 16.43
C SER A 279 19.67 -10.81 15.77
N ILE A 280 20.90 -11.26 16.05
CA ILE A 280 22.12 -10.72 15.41
C ILE A 280 22.12 -11.04 13.91
N ARG A 281 21.76 -12.28 13.55
CA ARG A 281 21.70 -12.74 12.16
C ARG A 281 20.59 -12.04 11.39
N PHE A 282 19.46 -11.81 12.03
CA PHE A 282 18.39 -11.00 11.48
C PHE A 282 18.84 -9.57 11.17
N ALA A 283 19.62 -8.93 12.05
CA ALA A 283 20.19 -7.61 11.74
C ALA A 283 21.08 -7.62 10.49
N ARG A 284 21.85 -8.69 10.27
CA ARG A 284 22.66 -8.86 9.04
C ARG A 284 21.82 -9.09 7.79
N LEU A 285 20.79 -9.92 7.88
CA LEU A 285 19.81 -10.10 6.80
C LEU A 285 19.22 -8.74 6.39
N MET A 286 18.81 -7.94 7.37
CA MET A 286 18.25 -6.61 7.12
C MET A 286 19.25 -5.64 6.50
N ALA A 287 20.54 -5.70 6.87
CA ALA A 287 21.58 -4.90 6.22
C ALA A 287 21.78 -5.30 4.74
N ARG A 288 21.90 -6.61 4.47
CA ARG A 288 22.05 -7.15 3.10
C ARG A 288 20.86 -6.79 2.21
N LEU A 289 19.63 -6.96 2.71
CA LEU A 289 18.43 -6.63 1.95
C LEU A 289 18.36 -5.14 1.59
N ARG A 290 18.86 -4.25 2.46
CA ARG A 290 18.94 -2.81 2.18
C ARG A 290 19.96 -2.50 1.09
N GLU A 291 21.10 -3.18 1.07
CA GLU A 291 22.12 -3.03 0.02
C GLU A 291 21.55 -3.43 -1.35
N THR A 292 20.76 -4.50 -1.41
CA THR A 292 20.12 -4.94 -2.67
C THR A 292 18.97 -4.05 -3.14
N GLU A 293 18.38 -3.24 -2.24
CA GLU A 293 17.27 -2.34 -2.55
C GLU A 293 17.73 -0.92 -2.91
N GLN A 294 19.01 -0.58 -2.72
CA GLN A 294 19.52 0.69 -3.20
C GLN A 294 19.49 0.68 -4.73
N PRO A 295 18.75 1.60 -5.38
CA PRO A 295 18.84 1.73 -6.82
C PRO A 295 20.29 1.98 -7.19
N ASP A 296 20.80 1.27 -8.21
CA ASP A 296 22.12 1.55 -8.75
C ASP A 296 22.25 3.08 -8.90
N PRO A 297 23.34 3.69 -8.40
CA PRO A 297 23.52 5.12 -8.56
C PRO A 297 23.37 5.40 -10.05
N VAL A 298 22.35 6.20 -10.41
CA VAL A 298 22.11 6.61 -11.79
C VAL A 298 23.45 7.13 -12.26
N SER A 299 24.11 6.37 -13.14
CA SER A 299 25.39 6.78 -13.67
C SER A 299 25.07 8.02 -14.47
N ASP A 300 25.44 9.19 -13.93
CA ASP A 300 25.57 10.44 -14.67
C ASP A 300 26.67 10.22 -15.71
N THR A 301 26.38 9.36 -16.68
CA THR A 301 27.15 9.29 -17.91
C THR A 301 26.79 10.60 -18.58
N PRO A 302 27.73 11.54 -18.72
CA PRO A 302 27.44 12.76 -19.44
C PRO A 302 26.93 12.33 -20.81
N VAL A 303 25.74 12.79 -21.16
CA VAL A 303 25.22 12.69 -22.52
C VAL A 303 26.19 13.53 -23.35
N ASP A 304 27.20 12.87 -23.91
CA ASP A 304 28.03 13.46 -24.95
C ASP A 304 27.05 13.91 -26.04
N GLN A 305 26.94 15.23 -26.16
CA GLN A 305 26.19 15.90 -27.21
C GLN A 305 26.85 15.50 -28.53
N LEU A 306 26.29 14.49 -29.19
CA LEU A 306 26.52 14.27 -30.60
C LEU A 306 25.80 15.38 -31.34
N ASP A 307 26.57 16.42 -31.65
CA ASP A 307 26.30 17.35 -32.75
C ASP A 307 26.04 16.52 -34.02
N GLU A 308 24.79 16.47 -34.48
CA GLU A 308 24.50 16.22 -35.89
C GLU A 308 23.91 17.48 -36.54
N PRO A 309 24.33 17.79 -37.78
CA PRO A 309 24.06 19.05 -38.42
C PRO A 309 22.67 19.09 -39.08
N LEU A 310 22.18 20.33 -39.18
CA LEU A 310 21.02 20.77 -39.93
C LEU A 310 21.07 20.33 -41.40
N ASP A 311 20.03 19.65 -41.86
CA ASP A 311 19.61 19.56 -43.26
C ASP A 311 18.07 19.46 -43.21
N GLY A 312 17.26 20.40 -43.70
CA GLY A 312 17.35 21.11 -44.96
C GLY A 312 16.18 20.63 -45.83
N GLY A 313 15.00 21.25 -45.71
CA GLY A 313 13.89 20.93 -46.63
C GLY A 313 12.49 21.37 -46.19
N ASP A 314 12.15 22.62 -46.47
CA ASP A 314 10.82 23.03 -46.96
C ASP A 314 11.03 23.49 -48.43
N PRO A 315 10.04 23.50 -49.36
CA PRO A 315 8.63 23.83 -49.10
C PRO A 315 7.57 23.14 -50.02
N ASP A 316 6.31 23.54 -49.77
CA ASP A 316 5.17 23.67 -50.69
C ASP A 316 4.49 22.42 -51.28
N SER A 317 3.17 22.26 -51.01
CA SER A 317 2.12 22.75 -51.93
C SER A 317 0.72 22.13 -51.73
N SER A 318 -0.30 22.99 -51.96
CA SER A 318 -1.63 22.70 -52.51
C SER A 318 -2.65 21.97 -51.58
N SER A 319 -3.74 22.57 -51.10
CA SER A 319 -4.92 23.18 -51.76
C SER A 319 -6.15 22.26 -51.77
N ALA A 320 -7.24 22.77 -51.18
CA ALA A 320 -8.65 22.62 -51.52
C ALA A 320 -9.30 21.22 -51.62
N SER A 321 -10.36 21.00 -50.82
CA SER A 321 -11.67 20.65 -51.40
C SER A 321 -12.83 20.87 -50.42
N THR A 322 -13.74 21.73 -50.85
CA THR A 322 -15.12 21.95 -50.43
C THR A 322 -15.96 20.66 -50.56
N ARG A 323 -16.91 20.41 -49.65
CA ARG A 323 -18.29 20.02 -50.02
C ARG A 323 -19.29 20.13 -48.86
N ALA A 324 -20.45 20.65 -49.24
CA ALA A 324 -21.63 20.91 -48.44
C ALA A 324 -22.67 19.77 -48.57
N SER A 325 -23.73 19.89 -47.76
CA SER A 325 -25.06 19.25 -47.86
C SER A 325 -25.12 17.78 -47.40
N SER A 326 -26.12 17.32 -46.64
CA SER A 326 -27.56 17.60 -46.76
C SER A 326 -28.34 17.36 -45.46
N GLU A 327 -29.44 18.11 -45.34
CA GLU A 327 -30.62 17.83 -44.52
C GLU A 327 -31.28 16.47 -44.84
N GLY A 328 -32.08 15.94 -43.91
CA GLY A 328 -33.03 14.87 -44.22
C GLY A 328 -33.70 14.20 -43.02
N SER A 329 -34.85 14.77 -42.63
CA SER A 329 -35.94 14.23 -41.77
C SER A 329 -35.75 14.12 -40.26
#